data_AF-A0A2Z6USF1-F1
#
_entry.id   AF-A0A2Z6USF1-F1
#
_cell.length_a   1.000
_cell.length_b   1.000
_cell.length_c   1.000
_cell.angle_alpha   90.00
_cell.angle_beta   90.00
_cell.angle_gamma   90.00
#
_symmetry.space_group_name_H-M   'P 1'
#
loop_
_entity.id
_entity.type
_entity.pdbx_description
1 polymer ?
#
loop_
_entity_poly.entity_id
_entity_poly.type
_entity_poly.pdbx_seq_one_letter_code
_entity_poly.pdbx_strand_id
1 'polypeptide(L)'
;MKLLPDCDTEDLSYRFVINEELEYKISILDSSRYTSTLEMSQVQKNTPKFLCPVMEIRLYHDAKMAEVLASQRMAKLKPSYDYPNLKMHQRNEKQMVNVFLAEWLHFCLQQQVKQTSSI
;
A
#
# COMPACT_ATOMS: atom_id res chain seq x y z
N MET A 1 -2.50 12.22 -11.06
CA MET A 1 -2.27 10.79 -11.27
C MET A 1 -3.41 10.07 -10.55
N LYS A 2 -4.31 9.40 -11.27
CA LYS A 2 -5.40 8.62 -10.64
C LYS A 2 -4.83 7.22 -10.40
N LEU A 3 -4.75 6.81 -9.13
CA LEU A 3 -4.16 5.52 -8.73
C LEU A 3 -5.12 4.36 -9.01
N LEU A 4 -6.43 4.60 -8.90
CA LEU A 4 -7.49 3.62 -9.14
C LEU A 4 -8.55 4.19 -10.10
N PRO A 5 -9.25 3.33 -10.86
CA PRO A 5 -10.37 3.74 -11.71
C PRO A 5 -11.51 4.41 -10.92
N ASP A 6 -11.81 3.87 -9.74
CA ASP A 6 -12.78 4.36 -8.77
C ASP A 6 -12.19 4.21 -7.36
N CYS A 7 -12.33 5.25 -6.53
CA CYS A 7 -11.89 5.29 -5.14
C CYS A 7 -13.03 5.64 -4.17
N ASP A 8 -14.25 5.83 -4.69
CA ASP A 8 -15.36 6.43 -3.96
C ASP A 8 -16.41 5.38 -3.54
N THR A 9 -16.25 4.14 -4.02
CA THR A 9 -17.12 3.01 -3.69
C THR A 9 -16.45 2.10 -2.66
N GLU A 10 -17.02 2.00 -1.46
CA GLU A 10 -16.60 1.05 -0.43
C GLU A 10 -16.73 -0.41 -0.92
N ASP A 11 -15.91 -1.31 -0.37
CA ASP A 11 -15.81 -2.73 -0.74
C ASP A 11 -15.34 -3.04 -2.17
N LEU A 12 -14.97 -2.03 -2.96
CA LEU A 12 -14.39 -2.26 -4.26
C LEU A 12 -12.98 -2.87 -4.10
N SER A 13 -12.73 -3.96 -4.83
CA SER A 13 -11.43 -4.62 -4.83
C SER A 13 -10.88 -4.78 -6.24
N TYR A 14 -9.61 -4.43 -6.38
CA TYR A 14 -8.83 -4.56 -7.60
C TYR A 14 -7.79 -5.63 -7.42
N ARG A 15 -7.66 -6.51 -8.41
CA ARG A 15 -6.60 -7.53 -8.44
C ARG A 15 -5.77 -7.36 -9.69
N PHE A 16 -4.46 -7.45 -9.53
CA PHE A 16 -3.52 -7.39 -10.64
C PHE A 16 -2.50 -8.50 -10.49
N VAL A 17 -2.35 -9.26 -11.58
CA VAL A 17 -1.45 -10.39 -11.68
C VAL A 17 -0.20 -9.92 -12.42
N ILE A 18 0.94 -9.96 -11.74
CA ILE A 18 2.23 -9.56 -12.31
C ILE A 18 2.88 -10.74 -13.04
N ASN A 19 2.78 -11.95 -12.49
CA ASN A 19 3.17 -13.21 -13.11
C ASN A 19 2.41 -14.37 -12.46
N GLU A 20 2.73 -15.62 -12.81
CA GLU A 20 2.04 -16.82 -12.32
C GLU A 20 2.04 -16.98 -10.78
N GLU A 21 2.98 -16.34 -10.08
CA GLU A 21 3.20 -16.47 -8.64
C GLU A 21 2.96 -15.17 -7.84
N LEU A 22 2.88 -14.02 -8.51
CA LEU A 22 2.72 -12.70 -7.90
C LEU A 22 1.38 -12.09 -8.31
N GLU A 23 0.43 -12.17 -7.40
CA GLU A 23 -0.83 -11.43 -7.46
C GLU A 23 -0.83 -10.38 -6.35
N TYR A 24 -1.43 -9.23 -6.63
CA TYR A 24 -1.66 -8.19 -5.64
C TYR A 24 -3.13 -7.82 -5.65
N LYS A 25 -3.64 -7.50 -4.45
CA LYS A 25 -5.01 -7.07 -4.21
C LYS A 25 -5.00 -5.69 -3.55
N ILE A 26 -5.75 -4.75 -4.11
CA ILE A 26 -6.08 -3.48 -3.46
C ILE A 26 -7.57 -3.51 -3.11
N SER A 27 -7.91 -3.23 -1.86
CA SER A 27 -9.29 -3.15 -1.37
C SER A 27 -9.54 -1.77 -0.76
N ILE A 28 -10.66 -1.15 -1.11
CA ILE A 28 -11.09 0.11 -0.46
C ILE A 28 -11.76 -0.26 0.86
N LEU A 29 -11.22 0.25 1.97
CA LEU A 29 -11.72 -0.01 3.32
C LEU A 29 -12.71 1.05 3.80
N ASP A 30 -12.51 2.29 3.38
CA ASP A 30 -13.31 3.45 3.77
C ASP A 30 -13.16 4.52 2.69
N SER A 31 -14.25 5.23 2.38
CA SER A 31 -14.19 6.35 1.45
C SER A 31 -14.92 7.58 1.98
N SER A 32 -14.23 8.71 1.90
CA SER A 32 -14.71 10.02 2.31
C SER A 32 -14.44 11.04 1.20
N ARG A 33 -15.14 12.18 1.23
CA ARG A 33 -15.10 13.20 0.18
C ARG A 33 -13.69 13.62 -0.29
N TYR A 34 -12.70 13.63 0.60
CA TYR A 34 -11.34 14.08 0.31
C TYR A 34 -10.26 13.05 0.59
N THR A 35 -10.64 11.89 1.14
CA THR A 35 -9.70 10.83 1.48
C THR A 35 -10.32 9.46 1.32
N SER A 36 -9.55 8.50 0.82
CA SER A 36 -9.90 7.07 0.87
C SER A 36 -8.86 6.31 1.66
N THR A 37 -9.31 5.29 2.38
CA THR A 37 -8.42 4.32 3.04
C THR A 37 -8.48 3.02 2.26
N LEU A 38 -7.31 2.47 1.93
CA LEU A 38 -7.19 1.25 1.16
C LEU A 38 -6.19 0.27 1.78
N GLU A 39 -6.42 -1.01 1.57
CA GLU A 39 -5.51 -2.09 1.88
C GLU A 39 -4.83 -2.55 0.60
N MET A 40 -3.51 -2.51 0.54
CA MET A 40 -2.72 -3.16 -0.50
C MET A 40 -2.08 -4.42 0.08
N SER A 41 -2.32 -5.57 -0.56
CA SER A 41 -1.81 -6.87 -0.11
C SER A 41 -1.24 -7.69 -1.25
N GLN A 42 -0.24 -8.50 -0.93
CA GLN A 42 0.26 -9.53 -1.82
C GLN A 42 -0.52 -10.83 -1.60
N VAL A 43 -0.85 -11.50 -2.69
CA VAL A 43 -1.53 -12.80 -2.72
C VAL A 43 -0.58 -13.80 -3.38
N GLN A 44 -0.26 -14.86 -2.65
CA GLN A 44 0.58 -15.96 -3.13
C GLN A 44 -0.10 -17.28 -2.80
N LYS A 45 -0.19 -18.19 -3.77
CA LYS A 45 -0.90 -19.47 -3.62
C LYS A 45 -0.27 -20.41 -2.58
N ASN A 46 1.06 -20.41 -2.51
CA ASN A 46 1.82 -21.34 -1.68
C ASN A 46 2.44 -20.71 -0.42
N THR A 47 2.06 -19.46 -0.11
CA THR A 47 2.61 -18.72 1.03
C THR A 47 1.51 -18.44 2.04
N PRO A 48 1.71 -18.75 3.33
CA PRO A 48 0.77 -18.36 4.38
C PRO A 48 0.48 -16.86 4.38
N LYS A 49 -0.79 -16.48 4.54
CA LYS A 49 -1.23 -15.06 4.50
C LYS A 49 -0.43 -14.14 5.43
N PHE A 50 0.01 -14.64 6.57
CA PHE A 50 0.78 -13.85 7.54
C PHE A 50 2.22 -13.53 7.11
N LEU A 51 2.71 -14.15 6.03
CA LEU A 51 4.00 -13.86 5.40
C LEU A 51 3.86 -12.95 4.17
N CYS A 52 2.64 -12.80 3.62
CA CYS A 52 2.39 -11.97 2.45
C CYS A 52 2.26 -10.49 2.84
N PRO A 53 3.08 -9.57 2.29
CA PRO A 53 3.05 -8.15 2.62
C PRO A 53 1.64 -7.54 2.56
N VAL A 54 1.29 -6.74 3.57
CA VAL A 54 0.03 -5.99 3.65
C VAL A 54 0.30 -4.58 4.18
N MET A 55 -0.30 -3.57 3.56
CA MET A 55 -0.24 -2.17 3.98
C MET A 55 -1.62 -1.52 3.95
N GLU A 56 -1.94 -0.77 4.98
CA GLU A 56 -3.08 0.15 5.03
C GLU A 56 -2.59 1.54 4.63
N ILE A 57 -3.23 2.16 3.65
CA ILE A 57 -2.77 3.37 2.97
C ILE A 57 -3.92 4.36 2.95
N ARG A 58 -3.63 5.63 3.25
CA ARG A 58 -4.55 6.74 3.03
C ARG A 58 -4.17 7.51 1.78
N LEU A 59 -5.14 7.71 0.90
CA LEU A 59 -5.04 8.61 -0.24
C LEU A 59 -5.69 9.95 0.11
N TYR A 60 -5.00 11.04 -0.22
CA TYR A 60 -5.51 12.41 -0.17
C TYR A 60 -5.79 12.88 -1.59
N HIS A 61 -7.04 13.14 -1.93
CA HIS A 61 -7.46 13.42 -3.31
C HIS A 61 -7.06 14.83 -3.77
N ASP A 62 -7.07 15.79 -2.85
CA ASP A 62 -6.73 17.18 -3.06
C ASP A 62 -5.22 17.39 -3.18
N ALA A 63 -4.44 16.82 -2.25
CA ALA A 63 -2.99 16.90 -2.22
C ALA A 63 -2.30 15.92 -3.18
N LYS A 64 -3.06 14.99 -3.79
CA LYS A 64 -2.52 13.88 -4.61
C LYS A 64 -1.41 13.12 -3.88
N MET A 65 -1.61 12.90 -2.59
CA MET A 65 -0.63 12.28 -1.69
C MET A 65 -1.13 10.92 -1.24
N ALA A 66 -0.21 10.01 -0.94
CA ALA A 66 -0.48 8.76 -0.26
C ALA A 66 0.42 8.65 0.99
N GLU A 67 -0.12 8.09 2.07
CA GLU A 67 0.68 7.73 3.24
C GLU A 67 0.32 6.33 3.74
N VAL A 68 1.29 5.62 4.32
CA VAL A 68 1.03 4.33 4.95
C VAL A 68 0.59 4.55 6.39
N LEU A 69 -0.62 4.09 6.72
CA LEU A 69 -1.17 4.11 8.08
C LEU A 69 -0.63 2.95 8.93
N ALA A 70 -0.53 1.75 8.33
CA ALA A 70 -0.04 0.54 8.97
C ALA A 70 0.58 -0.44 7.97
N SER A 71 1.45 -1.34 8.44
CA SER A 71 2.06 -2.41 7.65
C SER A 71 2.12 -3.69 8.48
N GLN A 72 1.68 -4.83 7.93
CA GLN A 72 1.71 -6.25 8.34
C GLN A 72 1.78 -6.64 9.86
N ARG A 73 2.59 -5.97 10.69
CA ARG A 73 2.73 -6.14 12.15
C ARG A 73 2.98 -4.84 12.96
N MET A 74 3.02 -3.68 12.32
CA MET A 74 3.16 -2.38 12.99
C MET A 74 1.78 -1.72 13.14
N ALA A 75 1.21 -1.85 14.34
CA ALA A 75 0.00 -1.12 14.69
C ALA A 75 0.31 0.38 14.78
N LYS A 76 -0.25 1.16 13.85
CA LYS A 76 -0.25 2.64 13.80
C LYS A 76 1.14 3.26 13.99
N LEU A 77 1.81 3.54 12.87
CA LEU A 77 3.04 4.33 12.86
C LEU A 77 2.75 5.73 13.42
N LYS A 78 3.39 6.10 14.55
CA LYS A 78 3.29 7.47 15.07
C LYS A 78 4.11 8.43 14.19
N PRO A 79 3.67 9.68 14.00
CA PRO A 79 4.38 10.65 13.16
C PRO A 79 5.77 11.05 13.70
N SER A 80 5.99 10.93 15.01
CA SER A 80 7.27 11.19 15.67
C SER A 80 7.34 10.38 16.97
N TYR A 81 8.54 9.91 17.32
CA TYR A 81 8.86 9.37 18.63
C TYR A 81 9.89 10.28 19.29
N ASP A 82 9.62 10.72 20.52
CA ASP A 82 10.60 11.47 21.31
C ASP A 82 11.79 10.57 21.63
N TYR A 83 13.01 11.08 21.40
CA TYR A 83 14.24 10.38 21.70
C TYR A 83 14.88 10.93 22.98
N PRO A 84 15.33 10.07 23.91
CA PRO A 84 15.37 8.61 23.84
C PRO A 84 14.01 7.94 24.14
N ASN A 85 13.59 7.00 23.27
CA ASN A 85 12.38 6.19 23.45
C ASN A 85 12.76 4.84 24.09
N LEU A 86 12.05 4.46 25.17
CA LEU A 86 12.19 3.18 25.89
C LEU A 86 12.12 1.92 25.00
N LYS A 87 11.53 2.03 23.80
CA LYS A 87 11.39 0.95 22.81
C LYS A 87 12.41 0.98 21.67
N MET A 88 13.38 1.90 21.68
CA MET A 88 14.42 2.03 20.63
C MET A 88 13.87 2.20 19.19
N HIS A 89 12.67 2.77 19.02
CA HIS A 89 12.11 3.05 17.69
C HIS A 89 13.02 4.00 16.88
N GLN A 90 13.26 3.67 15.62
CA GLN A 90 14.08 4.48 14.73
C GLN A 90 13.30 5.73 14.30
N ARG A 91 13.93 6.91 14.37
CA ARG A 91 13.32 8.21 14.04
C ARG A 91 12.64 8.25 12.66
N ASN A 92 13.08 7.41 11.73
CA ASN A 92 12.68 7.46 10.31
C ASN A 92 11.74 6.32 9.89
N GLU A 93 11.17 5.54 10.83
CA GLU A 93 10.30 4.38 10.50
C GLU A 93 9.16 4.75 9.54
N LYS A 94 8.45 5.86 9.82
CA LYS A 94 7.36 6.34 8.95
C LYS A 94 7.86 6.68 7.54
N GLN A 95 9.04 7.29 7.42
CA GLN A 95 9.63 7.62 6.12
C GLN A 95 10.01 6.36 5.35
N MET A 96 10.64 5.37 6.01
CA MET A 96 11.01 4.10 5.37
C MET A 96 9.78 3.35 4.84
N VAL A 97 8.68 3.34 5.58
CA VAL A 97 7.46 2.66 5.15
C VAL A 97 6.79 3.40 3.97
N ASN A 98 6.80 4.73 3.96
CA ASN A 98 6.33 5.49 2.80
C ASN A 98 7.23 5.29 1.56
N VAL A 99 8.55 5.20 1.73
CA VAL A 99 9.49 4.87 0.65
C VAL A 99 9.20 3.47 0.11
N PHE A 100 8.99 2.49 0.98
CA PHE A 100 8.62 1.15 0.56
C PHE A 100 7.33 1.13 -0.27
N LEU A 101 6.30 1.88 0.14
CA LEU A 101 5.07 2.02 -0.65
C LEU A 101 5.38 2.58 -2.05
N ALA A 102 6.21 3.61 -2.14
CA ALA A 102 6.58 4.20 -3.41
C ALA A 102 7.31 3.20 -4.32
N GLU A 103 8.27 2.44 -3.78
CA GLU A 103 8.98 1.38 -4.50
C GLU A 103 8.05 0.25 -4.94
N TRP A 104 7.12 -0.16 -4.07
CA TRP A 104 6.14 -1.20 -4.38
C TRP A 104 5.22 -0.77 -5.51
N LEU A 105 4.66 0.44 -5.48
CA LEU A 105 3.85 0.98 -6.57
C LEU A 105 4.65 1.12 -7.86
N HIS A 106 5.90 1.58 -7.78
CA HIS A 106 6.78 1.69 -8.95
C HIS A 106 7.03 0.32 -9.59
N PHE A 107 7.31 -0.70 -8.78
CA PHE A 107 7.44 -2.08 -9.25
C PHE A 107 6.18 -2.55 -9.98
N CYS A 108 4.99 -2.35 -9.39
CA CYS A 108 3.73 -2.75 -10.02
C CYS A 108 3.50 -2.06 -11.37
N LEU A 109 3.77 -0.74 -11.45
CA LEU A 109 3.62 0.03 -12.70
C LEU A 109 4.60 -0.43 -13.79
N GLN A 110 5.86 -0.68 -13.45
CA GLN A 110 6.86 -1.16 -14.41
C GLN A 110 6.49 -2.51 -15.02
N GLN A 111 5.94 -3.42 -14.21
CA GLN A 111 5.56 -4.76 -14.67
C GLN A 111 4.31 -4.73 -15.55
N GLN A 112 3.34 -3.85 -15.25
CA GLN A 112 2.16 -3.65 -16.09
C GLN A 112 2.54 -3.17 -17.51
N VAL A 113 3.50 -2.25 -17.62
CA VAL A 113 3.98 -1.75 -18.93
C VAL A 113 4.65 -2.88 -19.73
N LYS A 114 5.42 -3.75 -19.08
CA LYS A 114 6.07 -4.90 -19.74
C LYS A 114 5.06 -5.90 -20.30
N GLN A 115 3.97 -6.18 -19.57
CA GLN A 115 2.90 -7.02 -20.08
C GLN A 115 2.15 -6.39 -21.27
N THR A 116 1.98 -5.05 -21.25
CA THR A 116 1.29 -4.34 -22.34
C THR A 116 2.14 -4.24 -23.62
N SER A 117 3.47 -4.23 -23.49
CA SER A 117 4.42 -4.08 -24.61
C SER A 117 4.75 -5.39 -25.32
N SER A 118 4.08 -6.49 -24.96
CA SER A 118 4.19 -7.78 -25.63
C SER A 118 2.93 -8.05 -26.46
N ILE A 119 2.66 -7.18 -27.44
CA ILE A 119 1.65 -7.38 -28.50
C ILE A 119 2.23 -6.82 -29.81
#